data_AF-A0AAC9HEZ6-F1
#
_entry.id   AF-A0AAC9HEZ6-F1
#
_cell.length_a   1.000
_cell.length_b   1.000
_cell.length_c   1.000
_cell.angle_alpha   90.00
_cell.angle_beta   90.00
_cell.angle_gamma   90.00
#
_symmetry.space_group_name_H-M   'P 1'
#
loop_
_entity.id
_entity.type
_entity.pdbx_description
1 polymer ?
#
loop_
_entity_poly.entity_id
_entity_poly.type
_entity_poly.pdbx_seq_one_letter_code
_entity_poly.pdbx_strand_id
1 'polypeptide(L)'
;MDGWINNWRQKHSRGRRRPWPWLLVAVLLLFTGTGWGVMSYTWKKVTLEVDGQRIATRTFAPTVGEFLSQQHITLGAEDAVTPALDAPVTRDIVITIKRVVPVKINADGREKEILTPPDTVANVLNKAGVTLNPADRVIPDLNATIAAGDTIKVIRVTVKTETVSKEINYRVERRPEPQLEKGITRLLQEGVKGLQEETYRVILEDGQEVKRELVSTKTLKEPVPEIVAVGAMDTASRGGQSFRFERVFWATATAYTHSGAPTATGAYPRVGTIAVDPAVVPLGTRLYVEGYGYGIAQDIGSAIKGDRIDVFLDTEADTRRWGVRRVKVYVLR
;
A
#
# COMPACT_ATOMS: atom_id res chain seq x y z
N MET A 1 -12.67 2.14 -148.46
CA MET A 1 -14.11 2.04 -148.21
C MET A 1 -14.35 0.74 -147.47
N ASP A 2 -14.69 0.88 -146.20
CA ASP A 2 -15.51 -0.01 -145.37
C ASP A 2 -15.17 -1.52 -145.38
N GLY A 3 -14.33 -1.90 -144.41
CA GLY A 3 -13.94 -3.27 -144.09
C GLY A 3 -14.65 -3.80 -142.85
N TRP A 4 -15.23 -4.98 -142.99
CA TRP A 4 -15.97 -5.77 -142.01
C TRP A 4 -15.08 -6.51 -140.98
N ILE A 5 -15.53 -6.51 -139.71
CA ILE A 5 -15.67 -7.61 -138.72
C ILE A 5 -14.52 -8.66 -138.54
N ASN A 6 -13.81 -8.71 -137.38
CA ASN A 6 -14.17 -9.47 -136.14
C ASN A 6 -13.01 -9.64 -135.08
N ASN A 7 -13.41 -9.56 -133.80
CA ASN A 7 -13.05 -10.36 -132.60
C ASN A 7 -11.70 -10.31 -131.81
N TRP A 8 -11.89 -10.06 -130.49
CA TRP A 8 -11.45 -10.82 -129.29
C TRP A 8 -10.05 -10.66 -128.60
N ARG A 9 -10.13 -10.57 -127.25
CA ARG A 9 -9.14 -10.69 -126.12
C ARG A 9 -8.23 -9.48 -125.75
N GLN A 10 -8.46 -8.86 -124.57
CA GLN A 10 -7.97 -9.18 -123.18
C GLN A 10 -6.50 -8.78 -122.90
N LYS A 11 -6.04 -8.31 -121.74
CA LYS A 11 -6.58 -7.83 -120.44
C LYS A 11 -5.36 -7.38 -119.58
N HIS A 12 -5.64 -6.64 -118.50
CA HIS A 12 -4.84 -6.38 -117.29
C HIS A 12 -3.84 -5.22 -117.23
N SER A 13 -4.21 -4.18 -116.46
CA SER A 13 -3.27 -3.31 -115.74
C SER A 13 -3.33 -3.63 -114.23
N ARG A 14 -2.15 -3.78 -113.61
CA ARG A 14 -1.96 -4.09 -112.18
C ARG A 14 -2.07 -2.80 -111.36
N GLY A 15 -3.01 -2.74 -110.42
CA GLY A 15 -3.13 -1.67 -109.43
C GLY A 15 -2.07 -1.81 -108.32
N ARG A 16 -1.19 -0.81 -108.20
CA ARG A 16 -0.14 -0.71 -107.18
C ARG A 16 -0.79 -0.38 -105.83
N ARG A 17 -0.91 -1.36 -104.93
CA ARG A 17 -1.37 -1.14 -103.53
C ARG A 17 -0.40 -0.19 -102.83
N ARG A 18 -0.86 1.01 -102.46
CA ARG A 18 -0.07 2.02 -101.73
C ARG A 18 0.12 1.55 -100.27
N PRO A 19 1.34 1.48 -99.72
CA PRO A 19 1.62 0.96 -98.36
C PRO A 19 1.32 1.97 -97.24
N TRP A 20 0.45 2.94 -97.49
CA TRP A 20 0.15 4.02 -96.55
C TRP A 20 -0.46 3.59 -95.20
N PRO A 21 -1.32 2.54 -95.11
CA PRO A 21 -1.84 2.14 -93.80
C PRO A 21 -0.77 1.51 -92.89
N TRP A 22 0.24 0.81 -93.45
CA TRP A 22 1.31 0.20 -92.65
C TRP A 22 2.38 1.20 -92.20
N LEU A 23 2.65 2.24 -92.99
CA LEU A 23 3.50 3.37 -92.57
C LEU A 23 2.87 4.17 -91.43
N LEU A 24 1.54 4.38 -91.46
CA LEU A 24 0.82 5.02 -90.36
C LEU A 24 0.85 4.18 -89.09
N VAL A 25 0.68 2.86 -89.18
CA VAL A 25 0.79 1.94 -88.03
C VAL A 25 2.22 1.92 -87.47
N ALA A 26 3.25 1.90 -88.32
CA ALA A 26 4.65 1.94 -87.87
C ALA A 26 5.00 3.26 -87.19
N VAL A 27 4.52 4.40 -87.70
CA VAL A 27 4.68 5.72 -87.07
C VAL A 27 3.91 5.80 -85.76
N LEU A 28 2.69 5.27 -85.68
CA LEU A 28 1.91 5.20 -84.44
C LEU A 28 2.61 4.32 -83.39
N LEU A 29 3.17 3.17 -83.79
CA LEU A 29 3.95 2.30 -82.92
C LEU A 29 5.25 2.96 -82.45
N LEU A 30 5.89 3.78 -83.30
CA LEU A 30 7.05 4.59 -82.94
C LEU A 30 6.68 5.73 -81.99
N PHE A 31 5.53 6.39 -82.17
CA PHE A 31 5.02 7.40 -81.23
C PHE A 31 4.56 6.77 -79.91
N THR A 32 3.97 5.58 -79.92
CA THR A 32 3.64 4.87 -78.68
C THR A 32 4.91 4.34 -78.02
N GLY A 33 5.91 3.85 -78.76
CA GLY A 33 7.16 3.34 -78.20
C GLY A 33 8.10 4.43 -77.69
N THR A 34 8.26 5.53 -78.44
CA THR A 34 9.01 6.70 -77.99
C THR A 34 8.23 7.47 -76.93
N GLY A 35 6.91 7.62 -77.06
CA GLY A 35 6.04 8.18 -76.03
C GLY A 35 6.11 7.37 -74.75
N TRP A 36 6.01 6.04 -74.81
CA TRP A 36 6.14 5.15 -73.65
C TRP A 36 7.56 5.17 -73.07
N GLY A 37 8.59 5.19 -73.91
CA GLY A 37 10.00 5.32 -73.49
C GLY A 37 10.27 6.64 -72.78
N VAL A 38 9.83 7.77 -73.36
CA VAL A 38 9.94 9.11 -72.76
C VAL A 38 9.11 9.21 -71.49
N MET A 39 7.89 8.67 -71.46
CA MET A 39 7.03 8.63 -70.28
C MET A 39 7.67 7.79 -69.15
N SER A 40 8.31 6.68 -69.49
CA SER A 40 9.04 5.84 -68.53
C SER A 40 10.32 6.48 -68.01
N TYR A 41 10.98 7.34 -68.81
CA TYR A 41 12.21 8.03 -68.43
C TYR A 41 11.95 9.28 -67.55
N THR A 42 10.77 9.87 -67.68
CA THR A 42 10.38 11.12 -67.00
C THR A 42 9.76 10.90 -65.62
N TRP A 43 9.38 9.67 -65.26
CA TRP A 43 8.93 9.34 -63.90
C TRP A 43 10.08 9.29 -62.89
N LYS A 44 9.82 9.84 -61.70
CA LYS A 44 10.71 9.76 -60.54
C LYS A 44 10.19 8.69 -59.59
N LYS A 45 11.06 7.76 -59.18
CA LYS A 45 10.75 6.81 -58.11
C LYS A 45 10.90 7.54 -56.77
N VAL A 46 9.90 7.42 -55.91
CA VAL A 46 9.86 8.06 -54.59
C VAL A 46 9.49 7.02 -53.56
N THR A 47 10.15 7.04 -52.41
CA THR A 47 9.76 6.23 -51.26
C THR A 47 9.09 7.12 -50.23
N LEU A 48 7.82 6.86 -49.94
CA LEU A 48 7.09 7.53 -48.88
C LEU A 48 7.14 6.64 -47.62
N GLU A 49 7.62 7.19 -46.52
CA GLU A 49 7.60 6.55 -45.20
C GLU A 49 6.60 7.28 -44.30
N VAL A 50 5.51 6.62 -43.91
CA VAL A 50 4.50 7.15 -42.98
C VAL A 50 4.43 6.21 -41.79
N ASP A 51 4.71 6.72 -40.59
CA ASP A 51 4.59 5.96 -39.33
C ASP A 51 5.36 4.61 -39.37
N GLY A 52 6.54 4.60 -40.01
CA GLY A 52 7.39 3.42 -40.17
C GLY A 52 7.02 2.48 -41.32
N GLN A 53 5.89 2.71 -42.01
CA GLN A 53 5.51 1.96 -43.21
C GLN A 53 6.06 2.62 -44.47
N ARG A 54 6.72 1.83 -45.32
CA ARG A 54 7.33 2.31 -46.58
C ARG A 54 6.52 1.90 -47.79
N ILE A 55 6.18 2.88 -48.62
CA ILE A 55 5.49 2.70 -49.89
C ILE A 55 6.35 3.30 -50.99
N ALA A 56 6.75 2.49 -51.96
CA ALA A 56 7.45 2.97 -53.15
C ALA A 56 6.42 3.31 -54.24
N THR A 57 6.49 4.53 -54.77
CA THR A 57 5.57 5.01 -55.81
C THR A 57 6.33 5.79 -56.89
N ARG A 58 5.63 6.16 -57.96
CA ARG A 58 6.15 6.95 -59.07
C ARG A 58 5.36 8.23 -59.19
N THR A 59 6.05 9.34 -59.43
CA THR A 59 5.42 10.65 -59.56
C THR A 59 6.10 11.53 -60.62
N PHE A 60 5.35 12.49 -61.13
CA PHE A 60 5.85 13.62 -61.91
C PHE A 60 5.94 14.92 -61.10
N ALA A 61 5.52 14.89 -59.82
CA ALA A 61 5.49 16.07 -58.98
C ALA A 61 6.87 16.75 -58.95
N PRO A 62 6.91 18.09 -59.07
CA PRO A 62 8.14 18.86 -58.95
C PRO A 62 8.57 18.98 -57.49
N THR A 63 7.63 19.07 -56.53
CA THR A 63 7.90 19.33 -55.11
C THR A 63 7.27 18.29 -54.17
N VAL A 64 7.78 18.19 -52.94
CA VAL A 64 7.25 17.27 -51.91
C VAL A 64 5.78 17.56 -51.60
N GLY A 65 5.39 18.82 -51.48
CA GLY A 65 4.01 19.24 -51.21
C GLY A 65 3.04 18.83 -52.32
N GLU A 66 3.44 19.00 -53.58
CA GLU A 66 2.64 18.53 -54.73
C GLU A 66 2.55 17.01 -54.79
N PHE A 67 3.64 16.31 -54.45
CA PHE A 67 3.63 14.86 -54.33
C PHE A 67 2.63 14.38 -53.27
N LEU A 68 2.64 15.00 -52.08
CA LEU A 68 1.71 14.64 -51.00
C LEU A 68 0.25 14.92 -51.38
N SER A 69 -0.01 16.06 -52.02
CA SER A 69 -1.34 16.40 -52.56
C SER A 69 -1.82 15.38 -53.60
N GLN A 70 -0.93 14.96 -54.52
CA GLN A 70 -1.21 13.90 -55.50
C GLN A 70 -1.54 12.56 -54.85
N GLN A 71 -0.89 12.22 -53.73
CA GLN A 71 -1.20 11.01 -52.96
C GLN A 71 -2.44 11.17 -52.05
N HIS A 72 -3.14 12.31 -52.11
CA HIS A 72 -4.26 12.64 -51.23
C HIS A 72 -3.90 12.59 -49.73
N ILE A 73 -2.66 12.94 -49.40
CA ILE A 73 -2.18 12.98 -48.02
C ILE A 73 -2.38 14.39 -47.47
N THR A 74 -3.30 14.52 -46.51
CA THR A 74 -3.47 15.75 -45.73
C THR A 74 -2.59 15.70 -44.49
N LEU A 75 -1.76 16.71 -44.32
CA LEU A 75 -0.90 16.87 -43.15
C LEU A 75 -1.66 17.60 -42.04
N GLY A 76 -1.47 17.15 -40.80
CA GLY A 76 -1.84 17.92 -39.62
C GLY A 76 -0.97 19.17 -39.46
N ALA A 77 -1.45 20.14 -38.69
CA ALA A 77 -0.75 21.41 -38.49
C ALA A 77 0.65 21.27 -37.85
N GLU A 78 0.88 20.18 -37.10
CA GLU A 78 2.15 19.90 -36.41
C GLU A 78 2.90 18.68 -36.96
N ASP A 79 2.41 18.05 -38.05
CA ASP A 79 3.09 16.91 -38.66
C ASP A 79 4.42 17.35 -39.27
N ALA A 80 5.48 16.56 -39.06
CA ALA A 80 6.79 16.84 -39.63
C ALA A 80 6.99 16.07 -40.93
N VAL A 81 7.39 16.78 -41.99
CA VAL A 81 7.74 16.19 -43.29
C VAL A 81 9.20 16.49 -43.60
N THR A 82 9.95 15.44 -43.91
CA THR A 82 11.35 15.54 -44.34
C THR A 82 11.53 14.80 -45.67
N PRO A 83 12.03 15.46 -46.74
CA PRO A 83 12.38 16.89 -46.85
C PRO A 83 11.17 17.84 -46.80
N ALA A 84 11.42 19.15 -46.68
CA ALA A 84 10.39 20.19 -46.59
C ALA A 84 9.45 20.21 -47.82
N LEU A 85 8.26 20.79 -47.67
CA LEU A 85 7.19 20.74 -48.68
C LEU A 85 7.57 21.39 -50.03
N ASP A 86 8.44 22.38 -50.01
CA ASP A 86 8.95 23.07 -51.20
C ASP A 86 10.17 22.38 -51.83
N ALA A 87 10.74 21.37 -51.17
CA ALA A 87 11.92 20.67 -51.65
C ALA A 87 11.63 19.94 -52.97
N PRO A 88 12.57 19.96 -53.94
CA PRO A 88 12.38 19.31 -55.23
C PRO A 88 12.38 17.79 -55.07
N VAL A 89 11.39 17.12 -55.67
CA VAL A 89 11.36 15.66 -55.74
C VAL A 89 12.38 15.21 -56.78
N THR A 90 13.33 14.38 -56.35
CA THR A 90 14.35 13.74 -57.21
C THR A 90 14.12 12.23 -57.29
N ARG A 91 14.83 11.56 -58.20
CA ARG A 91 14.74 10.10 -58.31
C ARG A 91 15.36 9.46 -57.07
N ASP A 92 14.69 8.47 -56.51
CA ASP A 92 15.05 7.72 -55.30
C ASP A 92 15.03 8.52 -53.99
N ILE A 93 14.37 9.69 -53.97
CA ILE A 93 14.14 10.47 -52.75
C ILE A 93 13.27 9.69 -51.75
N VAL A 94 13.60 9.80 -50.47
CA VAL A 94 12.80 9.29 -49.36
C VAL A 94 12.11 10.47 -48.70
N ILE A 95 10.77 10.44 -48.67
CA ILE A 95 9.93 11.43 -48.00
C ILE A 95 9.37 10.76 -46.76
N THR A 96 9.74 11.25 -45.59
CA THR A 96 9.27 10.73 -44.30
C THR A 96 8.26 11.70 -43.70
N ILE A 97 7.10 11.17 -43.34
CA ILE A 97 6.07 11.87 -42.57
C ILE A 97 6.06 11.28 -41.17
N LYS A 98 6.30 12.12 -40.17
CA LYS A 98 6.11 11.78 -38.77
C LYS A 98 4.85 12.46 -38.26
N ARG A 99 3.78 11.69 -38.07
CA ARG A 99 2.53 12.23 -37.55
C ARG A 99 2.66 12.54 -36.07
N VAL A 100 2.10 13.67 -35.64
CA VAL A 100 1.95 13.94 -34.21
C VAL A 100 0.87 13.07 -33.63
N VAL A 101 1.10 12.60 -32.41
CA VAL A 101 0.13 11.82 -31.65
C VAL A 101 -0.24 12.58 -30.37
N PRO A 102 -1.51 12.52 -29.94
CA PRO A 102 -1.90 13.07 -28.65
C PRO A 102 -1.37 12.20 -27.52
N VAL A 103 -0.71 12.82 -26.56
CA VAL A 103 -0.19 12.18 -25.35
C VAL A 103 -0.75 12.90 -24.12
N LYS A 104 -1.32 12.13 -23.20
CA LYS A 104 -1.82 12.65 -21.91
C LYS A 104 -0.73 12.56 -20.86
N ILE A 105 -0.58 13.62 -20.09
CA ILE A 105 0.39 13.71 -19.00
C ILE A 105 -0.37 14.03 -17.73
N ASN A 106 -0.33 13.12 -16.76
CA ASN A 106 -0.84 13.34 -15.42
C ASN A 106 0.35 13.62 -14.49
N ALA A 107 0.47 14.86 -14.04
CA ALA A 107 1.50 15.31 -13.11
C ALA A 107 0.90 16.34 -12.16
N ASP A 108 1.30 16.30 -10.88
CA ASP A 108 0.89 17.30 -9.88
C ASP A 108 -0.64 17.43 -9.73
N GLY A 109 -1.36 16.31 -9.90
CA GLY A 109 -2.82 16.26 -9.86
C GLY A 109 -3.52 16.95 -11.05
N ARG A 110 -2.78 17.30 -12.10
CA ARG A 110 -3.29 17.94 -13.31
C ARG A 110 -3.07 17.05 -14.53
N GLU A 111 -4.06 17.01 -15.40
CA GLU A 111 -3.95 16.38 -16.72
C GLU A 111 -3.63 17.45 -17.77
N LYS A 112 -2.63 17.19 -18.60
CA LYS A 112 -2.23 18.02 -19.75
C LYS A 112 -2.11 17.14 -20.97
N GLU A 113 -2.69 17.56 -22.08
CA GLU A 113 -2.54 16.89 -23.36
C GLU A 113 -1.58 17.69 -24.24
N ILE A 114 -0.64 17.00 -24.90
CA ILE A 114 0.27 17.61 -25.88
C ILE A 114 0.32 16.79 -27.17
N LEU A 115 0.51 17.49 -28.29
CA LEU A 115 0.78 16.87 -29.59
C LEU A 115 2.30 16.76 -29.78
N THR A 116 2.78 15.57 -30.12
CA THR A 116 4.19 15.32 -30.36
C THR A 116 4.38 14.12 -31.26
N PRO A 117 5.41 14.07 -32.13
CA PRO A 117 5.78 12.83 -32.80
C PRO A 117 6.12 11.75 -31.77
N PRO A 118 6.04 10.44 -32.14
CA PRO A 118 6.49 9.35 -31.28
C PRO A 118 7.92 9.59 -30.80
N ASP A 119 8.08 9.67 -29.48
CA ASP A 119 9.33 9.97 -28.80
C ASP A 119 9.34 9.28 -27.43
N THR A 120 10.47 9.34 -26.73
CA THR A 120 10.64 8.82 -25.38
C THR A 120 9.85 9.64 -24.36
N VAL A 121 9.36 8.98 -23.30
CA VAL A 121 8.69 9.64 -22.16
C VAL A 121 9.50 10.83 -21.64
N ALA A 122 10.82 10.70 -21.52
CA ALA A 122 11.70 11.79 -21.07
C ALA A 122 11.59 13.04 -21.96
N ASN A 123 11.66 12.88 -23.28
CA ASN A 123 11.57 13.99 -24.22
C ASN A 123 10.18 14.64 -24.22
N VAL A 124 9.13 13.81 -24.13
CA VAL A 124 7.73 14.28 -24.05
C VAL A 124 7.52 15.12 -22.79
N LEU A 125 8.00 14.67 -21.62
CA LEU A 125 7.91 15.43 -20.37
C LEU A 125 8.69 16.74 -20.43
N ASN A 126 9.90 16.73 -21.00
CA ASN A 126 10.71 17.93 -21.21
C ASN A 126 9.99 18.95 -22.11
N LYS A 127 9.42 18.50 -23.24
CA LYS A 127 8.62 19.36 -24.15
C LYS A 127 7.39 19.92 -23.45
N ALA A 128 6.78 19.15 -22.54
CA ALA A 128 5.63 19.59 -21.76
C ALA A 128 5.98 20.57 -20.63
N GLY A 129 7.27 20.78 -20.33
CA GLY A 129 7.75 21.62 -19.24
C GLY A 129 7.65 20.96 -17.85
N VAL A 130 7.59 19.63 -17.80
CA VAL A 130 7.51 18.87 -16.55
C VAL A 130 8.91 18.51 -16.08
N THR A 131 9.41 19.21 -15.07
CA THR A 131 10.69 18.90 -14.42
C THR A 131 10.49 17.78 -13.40
N LEU A 132 11.37 16.78 -13.42
CA LEU A 132 11.37 15.66 -12.48
C LEU A 132 12.44 15.85 -11.40
N ASN A 133 12.10 15.50 -10.16
CA ASN A 133 13.09 15.33 -9.10
C ASN A 133 13.74 13.95 -9.20
N PRO A 134 14.96 13.75 -8.66
CA PRO A 134 15.64 12.45 -8.71
C PRO A 134 14.87 11.28 -8.09
N ALA A 135 13.95 11.56 -7.16
CA ALA A 135 13.13 10.55 -6.50
C ALA A 135 11.80 10.28 -7.23
N ASP A 136 11.37 11.17 -8.12
CA ASP A 136 10.09 11.04 -8.80
C ASP A 136 10.05 9.79 -9.68
N ARG A 137 8.87 9.19 -9.78
CA ARG A 137 8.65 7.98 -10.58
C ARG A 137 7.76 8.32 -11.76
N VAL A 138 8.04 7.72 -12.91
CA VAL A 138 7.25 7.92 -14.12
C VAL A 138 6.79 6.58 -14.67
N ILE A 139 5.55 6.53 -15.13
CA ILE A 139 4.95 5.36 -15.76
C ILE A 139 4.31 5.81 -17.07
N PRO A 140 4.71 5.26 -18.24
CA PRO A 140 5.80 4.31 -18.46
C PRO A 140 7.19 4.88 -18.12
N ASP A 141 8.22 4.02 -18.12
CA ASP A 141 9.61 4.43 -17.86
C ASP A 141 10.10 5.50 -18.84
N LEU A 142 11.08 6.31 -18.41
CA LEU A 142 11.61 7.44 -19.17
C LEU A 142 12.10 7.12 -20.59
N ASN A 143 12.57 5.90 -20.81
CA ASN A 143 13.09 5.43 -22.10
C ASN A 143 12.02 4.76 -22.97
N ALA A 144 10.81 4.54 -22.46
CA ALA A 144 9.72 3.96 -23.23
C ALA A 144 9.31 4.94 -24.33
N THR A 145 9.13 4.41 -25.55
CA THR A 145 8.60 5.20 -26.67
C THR A 145 7.08 5.24 -26.56
N ILE A 146 6.53 6.44 -26.66
CA ILE A 146 5.10 6.68 -26.54
C ILE A 146 4.41 6.62 -27.91
N ALA A 147 3.27 5.93 -27.96
CA ALA A 147 2.36 5.85 -29.09
C ALA A 147 1.09 6.69 -28.87
N ALA A 148 0.22 6.73 -29.88
CA ALA A 148 -0.99 7.54 -29.83
C ALA A 148 -1.95 7.09 -28.73
N GLY A 149 -2.38 8.04 -27.90
CA GLY A 149 -3.35 7.82 -26.83
C GLY A 149 -2.77 7.32 -25.51
N ASP A 150 -1.44 7.15 -25.42
CA ASP A 150 -0.80 6.75 -24.17
C ASP A 150 -0.92 7.86 -23.10
N THR A 151 -0.89 7.41 -21.85
CA THR A 151 -0.90 8.30 -20.68
C THR A 151 0.41 8.13 -19.92
N ILE A 152 1.12 9.24 -19.74
CA ILE A 152 2.29 9.35 -18.87
C ILE A 152 1.81 9.80 -17.50
N LYS A 153 2.08 9.01 -16.47
CA LYS A 153 1.83 9.36 -15.07
C LYS A 153 3.16 9.69 -14.39
N VAL A 154 3.24 10.88 -13.82
CA VAL A 154 4.34 11.33 -12.96
C VAL A 154 3.86 11.26 -11.51
N ILE A 155 4.57 10.48 -10.72
CA ILE A 155 4.32 10.30 -9.29
C ILE A 155 5.37 11.10 -8.53
N ARG A 156 4.95 12.12 -7.79
CA ARG A 156 5.86 12.96 -7.01
C ARG A 156 6.26 12.24 -5.74
N VAL A 157 7.55 11.98 -5.58
CA VAL A 157 8.08 11.27 -4.41
C VAL A 157 8.78 12.27 -3.50
N THR A 158 8.25 12.42 -2.29
CA THR A 158 8.86 13.25 -1.26
C THR A 158 9.29 12.38 -0.08
N VAL A 159 10.56 12.50 0.31
CA VAL A 159 11.08 11.87 1.51
C VAL A 159 11.17 12.92 2.61
N LYS A 160 10.46 12.71 3.72
CA LYS A 160 10.50 13.58 4.90
C LYS A 160 11.06 12.85 6.09
N THR A 161 11.64 13.61 7.01
CA THR A 161 11.99 13.13 8.34
C THR A 161 10.96 13.68 9.32
N GLU A 162 10.29 12.79 10.04
CA GLU A 162 9.31 13.15 11.06
C GLU A 162 9.76 12.61 12.42
N THR A 163 9.59 13.44 13.44
CA THR A 163 10.00 13.12 14.80
C THR A 163 8.75 13.08 15.68
N VAL A 164 8.54 11.96 16.36
CA VAL A 164 7.35 11.72 17.19
C VAL A 164 7.79 11.38 18.61
N SER A 165 7.11 11.97 19.58
CA SER A 165 7.31 11.64 20.99
C SER A 165 6.38 10.51 21.42
N LYS A 166 6.94 9.51 22.12
CA LYS A 166 6.23 8.31 22.57
C LYS A 166 6.60 7.98 24.01
N GLU A 167 5.59 7.61 24.79
CA GLU A 167 5.78 7.21 26.18
C GLU A 167 6.42 5.81 26.27
N ILE A 168 7.35 5.66 27.21
CA ILE A 168 7.93 4.36 27.60
C ILE A 168 7.29 3.94 28.92
N ASN A 169 6.68 2.76 28.96
CA ASN A 169 6.13 2.21 30.19
C ASN A 169 7.26 1.92 31.20
N TYR A 170 6.98 2.15 32.47
CA TYR A 170 7.87 1.74 33.55
C TYR A 170 7.63 0.26 33.92
N ARG A 171 8.63 -0.33 34.57
CA ARG A 171 8.52 -1.67 35.15
C ARG A 171 8.15 -1.60 36.62
N VAL A 172 7.50 -2.65 37.14
CA VAL A 172 7.23 -2.81 38.57
C VAL A 172 8.29 -3.73 39.18
N GLU A 173 9.04 -3.22 40.16
CA GLU A 173 10.04 -3.96 40.91
C GLU A 173 9.50 -4.34 42.28
N ARG A 174 9.55 -5.65 42.60
CA ARG A 174 9.13 -6.17 43.90
C ARG A 174 10.35 -6.33 44.80
N ARG A 175 10.35 -5.63 45.93
CA ARG A 175 11.43 -5.69 46.93
C ARG A 175 10.97 -6.46 48.17
N PRO A 176 11.55 -7.63 48.49
CA PRO A 176 11.25 -8.34 49.73
C PRO A 176 11.58 -7.49 50.96
N GLU A 177 10.63 -7.37 51.89
CA GLU A 177 10.79 -6.65 53.16
C GLU A 177 10.64 -7.63 54.33
N PRO A 178 11.74 -7.99 55.03
CA PRO A 178 11.74 -8.97 56.12
C PRO A 178 10.89 -8.58 57.33
N GLN A 179 10.61 -7.28 57.54
CA GLN A 179 9.78 -6.83 58.65
C GLN A 179 8.28 -6.74 58.29
N LEU A 180 7.94 -6.96 57.02
CA LEU A 180 6.58 -6.89 56.53
C LEU A 180 5.99 -8.31 56.38
N GLU A 181 4.81 -8.52 56.93
CA GLU A 181 4.09 -9.79 56.88
C GLU A 181 3.78 -10.20 55.43
N LYS A 182 4.11 -11.44 55.08
CA LYS A 182 3.90 -12.00 53.73
C LYS A 182 2.44 -11.87 53.33
N GLY A 183 2.17 -11.39 52.12
CA GLY A 183 0.81 -11.07 51.64
C GLY A 183 0.44 -9.59 51.77
N ILE A 184 1.15 -8.81 52.60
CA ILE A 184 1.05 -7.36 52.58
C ILE A 184 2.03 -6.78 51.57
N THR A 185 1.57 -5.76 50.84
CA THR A 185 2.39 -4.96 49.94
C THR A 185 2.33 -3.49 50.35
N ARG A 186 3.45 -2.78 50.16
CA ARG A 186 3.52 -1.33 50.37
C ARG A 186 4.25 -0.67 49.21
N LEU A 187 3.66 0.36 48.62
CA LEU A 187 4.34 1.17 47.62
C LEU A 187 5.50 1.95 48.27
N LEU A 188 6.71 1.79 47.74
CA LEU A 188 7.90 2.51 48.17
C LEU A 188 8.24 3.68 47.24
N GLN A 189 7.96 3.52 45.94
CA GLN A 189 8.21 4.52 44.91
C GLN A 189 7.17 4.38 43.81
N GLU A 190 6.52 5.48 43.44
CA GLU A 190 5.64 5.53 42.26
C GLU A 190 6.46 5.41 40.97
N GLY A 191 5.96 4.64 40.02
CA GLY A 191 6.55 4.54 38.70
C GLY A 191 6.26 5.79 37.87
N VAL A 192 7.23 6.25 37.09
CA VAL A 192 7.06 7.38 36.18
C VAL A 192 7.38 6.91 34.78
N LYS A 193 6.45 7.11 33.85
CA LYS A 193 6.69 6.80 32.44
C LYS A 193 7.87 7.61 31.91
N GLY A 194 8.66 6.93 31.07
CA GLY A 194 9.70 7.55 30.30
C GLY A 194 9.14 8.22 29.06
N LEU A 195 10.00 8.91 28.33
CA LEU A 195 9.69 9.55 27.07
C LEU A 195 10.82 9.26 26.08
N GLN A 196 10.47 8.73 24.91
CA GLN A 196 11.39 8.58 23.80
C GLN A 196 10.93 9.37 22.59
N GLU A 197 11.90 9.76 21.80
CA GLU A 197 11.75 10.40 20.51
C GLU A 197 12.07 9.38 19.43
N GLU A 198 11.09 9.07 18.58
CA GLU A 198 11.22 8.18 17.44
C GLU A 198 11.32 9.05 16.17
N THR A 199 12.42 8.91 15.44
CA THR A 199 12.62 9.61 14.17
C THR A 199 12.36 8.65 13.02
N TYR A 200 11.45 9.04 12.16
CA TYR A 200 10.98 8.27 11.02
C TYR A 200 11.42 8.91 9.71
N ARG A 201 11.76 8.06 8.73
CA ARG A 201 11.79 8.43 7.32
C ARG A 201 10.44 8.06 6.72
N VAL A 202 9.71 9.08 6.26
CA VAL A 202 8.38 8.94 5.66
C VAL A 202 8.50 9.19 4.15
N ILE A 203 8.03 8.24 3.36
CA ILE A 203 7.96 8.34 1.90
C ILE A 203 6.52 8.66 1.52
N LEU A 204 6.35 9.78 0.84
CA LEU A 204 5.09 10.26 0.32
C LEU A 204 5.09 10.11 -1.21
N GLU A 205 4.03 9.52 -1.77
CA GLU A 205 3.73 9.53 -3.21
C GLU A 205 2.51 10.41 -3.44
N ASP A 206 2.63 11.45 -4.28
CA ASP A 206 1.58 12.45 -4.54
C ASP A 206 0.98 13.06 -3.25
N GLY A 207 1.85 13.24 -2.24
CA GLY A 207 1.48 13.79 -0.93
C GLY A 207 0.88 12.78 0.05
N GLN A 208 0.64 11.53 -0.35
CA GLN A 208 0.10 10.47 0.50
C GLN A 208 1.21 9.57 1.05
N GLU A 209 1.16 9.25 2.34
CA GLU A 209 2.12 8.34 2.96
C GLU A 209 1.95 6.91 2.47
N VAL A 210 2.98 6.39 1.80
CA VAL A 210 3.02 5.01 1.30
C VAL A 210 3.95 4.14 2.14
N LYS A 211 4.93 4.73 2.83
CA LYS A 211 5.89 3.99 3.65
C LYS A 211 6.45 4.84 4.78
N ARG A 212 6.64 4.21 5.94
CA ARG A 212 7.32 4.78 7.10
C ARG A 212 8.34 3.80 7.65
N GLU A 213 9.55 4.28 7.86
CA GLU A 213 10.67 3.48 8.40
C GLU A 213 11.24 4.17 9.64
N LEU A 214 11.36 3.43 10.76
CA LEU A 214 12.02 3.92 11.96
C LEU A 214 13.53 4.01 11.69
N VAL A 215 14.08 5.22 11.75
CA VAL A 215 15.50 5.48 11.49
C VAL A 215 16.30 5.47 12.78
N SER A 216 15.77 6.12 13.82
CA SER A 216 16.44 6.18 15.11
C SER A 216 15.45 6.37 16.24
N THR A 217 15.90 6.00 17.43
CA THR A 217 15.20 6.19 18.69
C THR A 217 16.15 6.91 19.65
N LYS A 218 15.64 7.89 20.38
CA LYS A 218 16.40 8.60 21.41
C LYS A 218 15.56 8.71 22.68
N THR A 219 16.02 8.14 23.77
CA THR A 219 15.37 8.33 25.07
C THR A 219 15.60 9.77 25.54
N LEU A 220 14.52 10.52 25.72
CA LEU A 220 14.56 11.88 26.28
C LEU A 220 14.46 11.86 27.80
N LYS A 221 13.69 10.91 28.34
CA LYS A 221 13.50 10.70 29.77
C LYS A 221 13.41 9.21 30.05
N GLU A 222 14.31 8.69 30.89
CA GLU A 222 14.26 7.30 31.32
C GLU A 222 13.00 7.03 32.17
N PRO A 223 12.32 5.88 31.99
CA PRO A 223 11.24 5.50 32.89
C PRO A 223 11.80 5.21 34.28
N VAL A 224 11.10 5.67 35.32
CA VAL A 224 11.44 5.38 36.71
C VAL A 224 10.58 4.18 37.15
N PRO A 225 11.18 3.10 37.65
CA PRO A 225 10.43 1.92 38.05
C PRO A 225 9.52 2.22 39.25
N GLU A 226 8.37 1.57 39.28
CA GLU A 226 7.53 1.50 40.48
C GLU A 226 8.11 0.45 41.42
N ILE A 227 8.38 0.82 42.67
CA ILE A 227 8.95 -0.11 43.65
C ILE A 227 7.88 -0.46 44.66
N VAL A 228 7.52 -1.75 44.72
CA VAL A 228 6.55 -2.28 45.67
C VAL A 228 7.29 -3.20 46.65
N ALA A 229 7.29 -2.83 47.93
CA ALA A 229 7.70 -3.72 48.99
C ALA A 229 6.70 -4.88 49.10
N VAL A 230 7.21 -6.11 49.13
CA VAL A 230 6.42 -7.31 49.36
C VAL A 230 6.85 -7.94 50.67
N GLY A 231 5.88 -8.29 51.51
CA GLY A 231 6.19 -8.90 52.80
C GLY A 231 6.93 -10.23 52.65
N ALA A 232 8.03 -10.38 53.39
CA ALA A 232 8.82 -11.61 53.43
C ALA A 232 8.74 -12.32 54.80
N MET A 233 8.17 -11.67 55.83
CA MET A 233 7.98 -12.27 57.14
C MET A 233 6.89 -13.33 57.06
N ASP A 234 7.22 -14.56 57.42
CA ASP A 234 6.29 -15.70 57.38
C ASP A 234 6.02 -16.32 58.76
N THR A 235 6.45 -15.65 59.82
CA THR A 235 6.25 -16.05 61.21
C THR A 235 5.65 -14.88 61.99
N ALA A 236 4.63 -15.11 62.80
CA ALA A 236 4.04 -14.10 63.68
C ALA A 236 3.83 -14.68 65.08
N SER A 237 3.89 -13.82 66.09
CA SER A 237 3.56 -14.18 67.48
C SER A 237 2.35 -13.39 67.94
N ARG A 238 1.29 -14.08 68.36
CA ARG A 238 0.04 -13.50 68.86
C ARG A 238 -0.53 -14.38 69.97
N GLY A 239 -1.06 -13.76 71.04
CA GLY A 239 -1.64 -14.50 72.16
C GLY A 239 -0.66 -15.44 72.88
N GLY A 240 0.64 -15.12 72.87
CA GLY A 240 1.69 -15.95 73.47
C GLY A 240 2.14 -17.16 72.63
N GLN A 241 1.58 -17.35 71.43
CA GLN A 241 1.95 -18.44 70.51
C GLN A 241 2.56 -17.89 69.22
N SER A 242 3.64 -18.54 68.75
CA SER A 242 4.27 -18.25 67.47
C SER A 242 3.80 -19.25 66.42
N PHE A 243 3.46 -18.78 65.23
CA PHE A 243 3.00 -19.61 64.13
C PHE A 243 3.62 -19.17 62.80
N ARG A 244 3.74 -20.13 61.87
CA ARG A 244 4.12 -19.87 60.48
C ARG A 244 2.89 -19.71 59.61
N PHE A 245 2.96 -18.80 58.66
CA PHE A 245 1.86 -18.49 57.75
C PHE A 245 2.35 -18.41 56.30
N GLU A 246 1.43 -18.64 55.37
CA GLU A 246 1.66 -18.52 53.94
C GLU A 246 1.45 -17.10 53.45
N ARG A 247 0.39 -16.46 53.94
CA ARG A 247 0.05 -15.07 53.69
C ARG A 247 -0.87 -14.52 54.78
N VAL A 248 -0.85 -13.22 54.96
CA VAL A 248 -1.85 -12.45 55.71
C VAL A 248 -2.60 -11.55 54.75
N PHE A 249 -3.88 -11.33 55.03
CA PHE A 249 -4.70 -10.34 54.35
C PHE A 249 -5.63 -9.68 55.35
N TRP A 250 -6.13 -8.50 55.01
CA TRP A 250 -7.14 -7.85 55.82
C TRP A 250 -8.52 -8.34 55.39
N ALA A 251 -9.33 -8.75 56.36
CA ALA A 251 -10.70 -9.13 56.11
C ALA A 251 -11.69 -8.21 56.85
N THR A 252 -12.88 -8.05 56.28
CA THR A 252 -14.05 -7.64 57.05
C THR A 252 -14.60 -8.88 57.73
N ALA A 253 -14.52 -8.93 59.06
CA ALA A 253 -15.01 -10.04 59.86
C ALA A 253 -16.35 -9.69 60.52
N THR A 254 -17.34 -10.54 60.30
CA THR A 254 -18.59 -10.60 61.06
C THR A 254 -18.57 -11.83 61.98
N ALA A 255 -19.61 -12.01 62.79
CA ALA A 255 -19.80 -13.25 63.52
C ALA A 255 -21.24 -13.77 63.40
N TYR A 256 -21.37 -15.10 63.42
CA TYR A 256 -22.63 -15.82 63.43
C TYR A 256 -22.67 -16.83 64.57
N THR A 257 -23.87 -17.32 64.89
CA THR A 257 -24.10 -18.33 65.92
C THR A 257 -25.01 -19.43 65.38
N HIS A 258 -25.41 -20.38 66.22
CA HIS A 258 -26.16 -21.57 65.84
C HIS A 258 -27.36 -21.26 64.92
N SER A 259 -27.34 -21.82 63.72
CA SER A 259 -28.44 -21.79 62.74
C SER A 259 -29.25 -23.09 62.72
N GLY A 260 -28.78 -24.13 63.40
CA GLY A 260 -29.35 -25.49 63.37
C GLY A 260 -28.94 -26.33 62.15
N ALA A 261 -28.10 -25.80 61.26
CA ALA A 261 -27.61 -26.50 60.07
C ALA A 261 -26.11 -26.84 60.18
N PRO A 262 -25.63 -27.92 59.52
CA PRO A 262 -24.19 -28.17 59.38
C PRO A 262 -23.55 -27.13 58.44
N THR A 263 -22.23 -26.96 58.59
CA THR A 263 -21.42 -26.12 57.71
C THR A 263 -21.30 -26.71 56.31
N ALA A 264 -20.74 -25.94 55.37
CA ALA A 264 -20.42 -26.40 54.02
C ALA A 264 -19.58 -27.70 53.97
N THR A 265 -18.69 -27.93 54.94
CA THR A 265 -17.91 -29.17 55.05
C THR A 265 -18.66 -30.31 55.77
N GLY A 266 -19.91 -30.10 56.19
CA GLY A 266 -20.77 -31.08 56.86
C GLY A 266 -20.58 -31.19 58.38
N ALA A 267 -19.72 -30.38 59.00
CA ALA A 267 -19.51 -30.38 60.44
C ALA A 267 -20.52 -29.42 61.12
N TYR A 268 -20.93 -29.69 62.36
CA TYR A 268 -21.66 -28.67 63.12
C TYR A 268 -20.70 -27.55 63.56
N PRO A 269 -21.08 -26.27 63.38
CA PRO A 269 -20.20 -25.15 63.69
C PRO A 269 -19.97 -25.07 65.20
N ARG A 270 -18.74 -24.72 65.57
CA ARG A 270 -18.29 -24.49 66.96
C ARG A 270 -17.26 -23.38 66.96
N VAL A 271 -16.87 -22.87 68.13
CA VAL A 271 -15.76 -21.89 68.20
C VAL A 271 -14.53 -22.47 67.50
N GLY A 272 -13.98 -21.69 66.57
CA GLY A 272 -12.97 -22.10 65.60
C GLY A 272 -13.51 -22.37 64.18
N THR A 273 -14.82 -22.50 63.97
CA THR A 273 -15.41 -22.57 62.63
C THR A 273 -15.44 -21.17 62.00
N ILE A 274 -14.96 -21.04 60.76
CA ILE A 274 -14.94 -19.77 60.02
C ILE A 274 -15.60 -19.99 58.67
N ALA A 275 -16.56 -19.14 58.33
CA ALA A 275 -17.11 -19.05 57.00
C ALA A 275 -16.23 -18.14 56.12
N VAL A 276 -15.92 -18.59 54.92
CA VAL A 276 -15.02 -17.88 53.98
C VAL A 276 -15.57 -17.93 52.55
N ASP A 277 -14.98 -17.13 51.67
CA ASP A 277 -15.08 -17.36 50.23
C ASP A 277 -14.03 -18.42 49.80
N PRO A 278 -14.45 -19.62 49.33
CA PRO A 278 -13.52 -20.67 48.90
C PRO A 278 -12.59 -20.26 47.76
N ALA A 279 -12.94 -19.23 46.98
CA ALA A 279 -12.07 -18.70 45.93
C ALA A 279 -10.87 -17.91 46.48
N VAL A 280 -10.98 -17.36 47.71
CA VAL A 280 -9.91 -16.63 48.39
C VAL A 280 -9.20 -17.53 49.41
N VAL A 281 -9.96 -18.28 50.20
CA VAL A 281 -9.44 -19.20 51.22
C VAL A 281 -10.11 -20.56 51.03
N PRO A 282 -9.38 -21.59 50.58
CA PRO A 282 -9.93 -22.93 50.43
C PRO A 282 -10.55 -23.48 51.73
N LEU A 283 -11.60 -24.29 51.62
CA LEU A 283 -12.13 -25.01 52.78
C LEU A 283 -11.09 -26.01 53.31
N GLY A 284 -11.08 -26.20 54.62
CA GLY A 284 -10.06 -26.95 55.37
C GLY A 284 -8.82 -26.13 55.74
N THR A 285 -8.64 -24.92 55.18
CA THR A 285 -7.49 -24.06 55.51
C THR A 285 -7.52 -23.64 56.98
N ARG A 286 -6.37 -23.78 57.65
CA ARG A 286 -6.17 -23.30 59.02
C ARG A 286 -5.90 -21.80 59.01
N LEU A 287 -6.56 -21.08 59.91
CA LEU A 287 -6.51 -19.63 60.01
C LEU A 287 -6.15 -19.18 61.43
N TYR A 288 -5.48 -18.05 61.54
CA TYR A 288 -5.50 -17.22 62.75
C TYR A 288 -6.15 -15.89 62.42
N VAL A 289 -7.21 -15.54 63.14
CA VAL A 289 -7.96 -14.29 62.96
C VAL A 289 -7.67 -13.38 64.16
N GLU A 290 -7.13 -12.20 63.90
CA GLU A 290 -6.80 -11.24 64.94
C GLU A 290 -8.02 -10.88 65.80
N GLY A 291 -7.89 -11.02 67.12
CA GLY A 291 -8.96 -10.80 68.09
C GLY A 291 -9.93 -11.98 68.28
N TYR A 292 -9.92 -12.99 67.40
CA TYR A 292 -10.74 -14.22 67.53
C TYR A 292 -9.90 -15.44 67.91
N GLY A 293 -8.72 -15.60 67.30
CA GLY A 293 -7.83 -16.73 67.53
C GLY A 293 -7.81 -17.73 66.37
N TYR A 294 -7.51 -18.99 66.68
CA TYR A 294 -7.36 -20.05 65.69
C TYR A 294 -8.69 -20.58 65.20
N GLY A 295 -8.75 -20.92 63.91
CA GLY A 295 -9.91 -21.55 63.32
C GLY A 295 -9.60 -22.28 62.02
N ILE A 296 -10.65 -22.87 61.44
CA ILE A 296 -10.61 -23.62 60.18
C ILE A 296 -11.72 -23.07 59.28
N ALA A 297 -11.37 -22.79 58.02
CA ALA A 297 -12.33 -22.50 56.97
C ALA A 297 -13.22 -23.73 56.74
N GLN A 298 -14.45 -23.72 57.25
CA GLN A 298 -15.33 -24.90 57.22
C GLN A 298 -16.71 -24.60 56.66
N ASP A 299 -17.04 -23.32 56.52
CA ASP A 299 -18.35 -22.89 56.13
C ASP A 299 -18.31 -21.88 54.99
N ILE A 300 -19.45 -21.66 54.35
CA ILE A 300 -19.65 -20.65 53.32
C ILE A 300 -20.94 -19.90 53.58
N GLY A 301 -20.98 -18.63 53.22
CA GLY A 301 -22.19 -17.82 53.28
C GLY A 301 -22.42 -17.09 51.97
N SER A 302 -23.67 -16.86 51.61
CA SER A 302 -24.01 -16.09 50.40
C SER A 302 -23.44 -14.67 50.45
N ALA A 303 -23.40 -14.05 51.64
CA ALA A 303 -22.84 -12.73 51.89
C ALA A 303 -21.30 -12.72 52.11
N ILE A 304 -20.67 -13.89 52.21
CA ILE A 304 -19.24 -14.04 52.51
C ILE A 304 -18.49 -14.24 51.19
N LYS A 305 -18.00 -13.13 50.63
CA LYS A 305 -17.36 -13.04 49.31
C LYS A 305 -16.10 -12.19 49.37
N GLY A 306 -15.09 -12.56 48.59
CA GLY A 306 -13.79 -11.89 48.58
C GLY A 306 -13.11 -11.93 49.95
N ASP A 307 -12.64 -10.78 50.41
CA ASP A 307 -11.96 -10.61 51.71
C ASP A 307 -12.95 -10.45 52.88
N ARG A 308 -14.14 -11.07 52.82
CA ARG A 308 -15.08 -11.12 53.95
C ARG A 308 -15.02 -12.49 54.61
N ILE A 309 -15.06 -12.52 55.94
CA ILE A 309 -15.16 -13.75 56.72
C ILE A 309 -16.26 -13.64 57.77
N ASP A 310 -16.78 -14.78 58.23
CA ASP A 310 -17.73 -14.86 59.35
C ASP A 310 -17.19 -15.83 60.38
N VAL A 311 -16.98 -15.39 61.63
CA VAL A 311 -16.48 -16.26 62.69
C VAL A 311 -17.63 -16.81 63.53
N PHE A 312 -17.58 -18.09 63.89
CA PHE A 312 -18.61 -18.67 64.74
C PHE A 312 -18.40 -18.32 66.22
N LEU A 313 -19.48 -17.93 66.92
CA LEU A 313 -19.52 -17.76 68.37
C LEU A 313 -20.74 -18.47 68.97
N ASP A 314 -20.60 -18.99 70.19
CA ASP A 314 -21.63 -19.84 70.81
C ASP A 314 -22.93 -19.10 71.13
N THR A 315 -22.89 -17.78 71.35
CA THR A 315 -24.07 -17.00 71.75
C THR A 315 -24.32 -15.79 70.88
N GLU A 316 -25.59 -15.42 70.72
CA GLU A 316 -26.00 -14.19 70.03
C GLU A 316 -25.50 -12.93 70.75
N ALA A 317 -25.30 -13.00 72.08
CA ALA A 317 -24.70 -11.91 72.83
C ALA A 317 -23.23 -11.71 72.45
N ASP A 318 -22.48 -12.79 72.22
CA ASP A 318 -21.09 -12.74 71.76
C ASP A 318 -20.98 -12.23 70.32
N THR A 319 -21.87 -12.66 69.41
CA THR A 319 -21.87 -12.14 68.03
C THR A 319 -22.15 -10.63 68.00
N ARG A 320 -23.10 -10.14 68.82
CA ARG A 320 -23.35 -8.70 68.98
C ARG A 320 -22.16 -7.94 69.54
N ARG A 321 -21.45 -8.51 70.53
CA ARG A 321 -20.21 -7.93 71.07
C ARG A 321 -19.08 -7.92 70.04
N TRP A 322 -18.98 -8.95 69.21
CA TRP A 322 -18.02 -9.01 68.12
C TRP A 322 -18.30 -7.92 67.08
N GLY A 323 -19.56 -7.77 66.65
CA GLY A 323 -19.94 -6.76 65.66
C GLY A 323 -19.23 -6.94 64.32
N VAL A 324 -19.14 -5.85 63.54
CA VAL A 324 -18.40 -5.85 62.27
C VAL A 324 -17.08 -5.13 62.46
N ARG A 325 -15.98 -5.74 62.08
CA ARG A 325 -14.64 -5.16 62.27
C ARG A 325 -13.69 -5.56 61.16
N ARG A 326 -12.66 -4.75 60.92
CA ARG A 326 -11.54 -5.12 60.06
C ARG A 326 -10.44 -5.76 60.90
N VAL A 327 -10.01 -6.94 60.48
CA VAL A 327 -9.01 -7.76 61.19
C VAL A 327 -8.00 -8.33 60.21
N LYS A 328 -6.79 -8.63 60.69
CA LYS A 328 -5.84 -9.45 59.93
C LYS A 328 -6.21 -10.92 60.04
N VAL A 329 -6.17 -11.60 58.91
CA VAL A 329 -6.39 -13.04 58.79
C VAL A 329 -5.12 -13.67 58.23
N TYR A 330 -4.50 -14.54 59.02
CA TYR A 330 -3.30 -15.27 58.65
C TYR A 330 -3.71 -16.65 58.14
N VAL A 331 -3.33 -16.96 56.91
CA VAL A 331 -3.45 -18.30 56.33
C VAL A 331 -2.26 -19.12 56.79
N LEU A 332 -2.51 -20.13 57.61
CA LEU A 332 -1.44 -20.90 58.25
C LEU A 332 -0.93 -21.99 57.31
N ARG A 333 0.37 -22.32 57.43
CA ARG A 333 0.97 -23.49 56.77
C ARG A 333 0.54 -24.78 57.44
#